data_AF-A0A9W4XQC5-F1
#
_entry.id   AF-A0A9W4XQC5-F1
#
_cell.length_a   1.000
_cell.length_b   1.000
_cell.length_c   1.000
_cell.angle_alpha   90.00
_cell.angle_beta   90.00
_cell.angle_gamma   90.00
#
_symmetry.space_group_name_H-M   'P 1'
#
loop_
_entity.id
_entity.type
_entity.pdbx_description
1 polymer ?
#
loop_
_entity_poly.entity_id
_entity_poly.type
_entity_poly.pdbx_seq_one_letter_code
_entity_poly.pdbx_strand_id
1 'polypeptide(L)'
;MSLSKLPAEIFKITIHHVVLEAGMNRAWTLRQVNRIFAAEIKHDILTHQTRNVIEPLLPELVTFESESVFPKDIIGENIEYYLHSCLINPLDASKPFIAKVRQLIEFVCEEQKIVVEAARRDCSSLLCQGLVAMLGERRIIDML
;
A
#
# COMPACT_ATOMS: atom_id res chain seq x y z
N MET A 1 -1.82 -14.51 27.26
CA MET A 1 -2.68 -13.36 26.88
C MET A 1 -2.84 -13.35 25.37
N SER A 2 -3.99 -12.94 24.83
CA SER A 2 -4.17 -12.79 23.37
C SER A 2 -3.55 -11.48 22.90
N LEU A 3 -2.80 -11.50 21.79
CA LEU A 3 -2.25 -10.30 21.15
C LEU A 3 -3.34 -9.26 20.83
N SER A 4 -4.56 -9.70 20.56
CA SER A 4 -5.72 -8.84 20.28
C SER A 4 -6.24 -8.04 21.48
N LYS A 5 -5.70 -8.28 22.69
CA LYS A 5 -6.06 -7.55 23.91
C LYS A 5 -5.06 -6.44 24.25
N LEU A 6 -4.01 -6.27 23.44
CA LEU A 6 -3.08 -5.17 23.58
C LEU A 6 -3.75 -3.85 23.17
N PRO A 7 -3.34 -2.70 23.74
CA PRO A 7 -3.68 -1.40 23.19
C PRO A 7 -3.31 -1.30 21.71
N ALA A 8 -4.10 -0.58 20.92
CA ALA A 8 -3.95 -0.54 19.47
C ALA A 8 -2.56 -0.05 19.03
N GLU A 9 -1.99 0.91 19.76
CA GLU A 9 -0.66 1.46 19.51
C GLU A 9 0.42 0.41 19.72
N ILE A 10 0.35 -0.34 20.83
CA ILE A 10 1.29 -1.41 21.16
C ILE A 10 1.17 -2.55 20.16
N PHE A 11 -0.06 -2.87 19.73
CA PHE A 11 -0.30 -3.86 18.69
C PHE A 11 0.38 -3.45 17.38
N LYS A 12 0.14 -2.23 16.89
CA LYS A 12 0.77 -1.70 15.66
C LYS A 12 2.30 -1.73 15.73
N ILE A 13 2.89 -1.28 16.84
CA ILE A 13 4.34 -1.34 17.04
C ILE A 13 4.84 -2.78 16.98
N THR A 14 4.14 -3.70 17.64
CA THR A 14 4.51 -5.13 17.61
C THR A 14 4.46 -5.68 16.19
N ILE A 15 3.42 -5.35 15.41
CA ILE A 15 3.33 -5.77 14.01
C ILE A 15 4.48 -5.21 13.18
N HIS A 16 4.79 -3.92 13.35
CA HIS A 16 5.90 -3.28 12.65
C HIS A 16 7.22 -4.01 12.92
N HIS A 17 7.52 -4.33 14.18
CA HIS A 17 8.69 -5.12 14.54
C HIS A 17 8.66 -6.53 13.94
N VAL A 18 7.50 -7.19 13.91
CA VAL A 18 7.36 -8.51 13.27
C VAL A 18 7.64 -8.43 11.76
N VAL A 19 7.15 -7.40 11.07
CA VAL A 19 7.41 -7.20 9.64
C VAL A 19 8.89 -6.93 9.39
N LEU A 20 9.52 -6.09 10.22
CA LEU A 20 10.95 -5.78 10.13
C LEU A 20 11.84 -7.02 10.38
N GLU A 21 11.55 -7.80 11.42
CA GLU A 21 12.36 -8.97 11.80
C GLU A 21 12.13 -10.17 10.90
N ALA A 22 10.87 -10.46 10.53
CA ALA A 22 10.53 -11.62 9.71
C ALA A 22 10.77 -11.38 8.22
N GLY A 23 10.81 -10.11 7.79
CA GLY A 23 10.73 -9.69 6.40
C GLY A 23 9.31 -9.81 5.85
N MET A 24 9.02 -9.04 4.80
CA MET A 24 7.67 -8.94 4.22
C MET A 24 7.07 -10.29 3.82
N ASN A 25 7.88 -11.19 3.26
CA ASN A 25 7.38 -12.46 2.73
C ASN A 25 6.81 -13.33 3.83
N ARG A 26 7.60 -13.50 4.90
CA ARG A 26 7.20 -14.30 6.05
C ARG A 26 6.09 -13.61 6.83
N ALA A 27 6.16 -12.29 6.98
CA ALA A 27 5.10 -11.50 7.58
C ALA A 27 3.78 -11.67 6.81
N TRP A 28 3.80 -11.61 5.48
CA TRP A 28 2.60 -11.80 4.66
C TRP A 28 1.99 -13.19 4.82
N THR A 29 2.79 -14.25 5.01
CA THR A 29 2.25 -15.57 5.36
C THR A 29 1.58 -15.57 6.74
N LEU A 30 2.15 -14.86 7.72
CA LEU A 30 1.60 -14.77 9.08
C LEU A 30 0.23 -14.05 9.13
N ARG A 31 -0.19 -13.35 8.07
CA ARG A 31 -1.53 -12.75 7.94
C ARG A 31 -2.66 -13.77 8.09
N GLN A 32 -2.41 -15.05 7.84
CA GLN A 32 -3.43 -16.11 7.92
C GLN A 32 -3.92 -16.40 9.35
N VAL A 33 -3.25 -15.85 10.38
CA VAL A 33 -3.56 -16.13 11.80
C VAL A 33 -4.89 -15.52 12.25
N ASN A 34 -5.15 -14.24 11.98
CA ASN A 34 -6.44 -13.61 12.25
C ASN A 34 -6.64 -12.34 11.39
N ARG A 35 -7.89 -11.87 11.26
CA ARG A 35 -8.25 -10.73 10.39
C ARG A 35 -7.61 -9.40 10.79
N ILE A 36 -7.49 -9.13 12.09
CA ILE A 36 -6.92 -7.86 12.61
C ILE A 36 -5.42 -7.81 12.32
N PHE A 37 -4.73 -8.91 12.60
CA PHE A 37 -3.32 -9.12 12.33
C PHE A 37 -3.04 -9.07 10.82
N ALA A 38 -3.93 -9.66 10.00
CA ALA A 38 -3.82 -9.56 8.56
C ALA A 38 -3.93 -8.14 8.04
N ALA A 39 -4.88 -7.36 8.57
CA ALA A 39 -5.09 -5.98 8.17
C ALA A 39 -3.89 -5.10 8.56
N GLU A 40 -3.34 -5.25 9.76
CA GLU A 40 -2.19 -4.48 10.20
C GLU A 40 -0.90 -4.87 9.46
N ILE A 41 -0.66 -6.16 9.18
CA ILE A 41 0.48 -6.57 8.34
C ILE A 41 0.37 -5.97 6.94
N LYS A 42 -0.83 -6.03 6.34
CA LYS A 42 -1.08 -5.43 5.03
C LYS A 42 -0.82 -3.92 5.08
N HIS A 43 -1.32 -3.24 6.09
CA HIS A 43 -1.09 -1.82 6.27
C HIS A 43 0.41 -1.52 6.39
N ASP A 44 1.11 -2.16 7.31
CA ASP A 44 2.53 -1.90 7.57
C ASP A 44 3.41 -2.09 6.31
N ILE A 45 3.17 -3.18 5.58
CA ILE A 45 3.89 -3.47 4.32
C ILE A 45 3.61 -2.42 3.24
N LEU A 46 2.37 -1.95 3.11
CA LEU A 46 1.97 -1.05 2.03
C LEU A 46 2.12 0.44 2.37
N THR A 47 2.43 0.81 3.62
CA THR A 47 2.50 2.23 4.02
C THR A 47 3.84 2.66 4.59
N HIS A 48 4.64 1.73 5.13
CA HIS A 48 5.91 2.04 5.78
C HIS A 48 7.14 1.51 5.03
N GLN A 49 6.96 0.75 3.95
CA GLN A 49 8.06 0.20 3.16
C GLN A 49 8.47 1.17 2.05
N THR A 50 9.78 1.25 1.82
CA THR A 50 10.36 2.04 0.72
C THR A 50 10.27 1.28 -0.60
N ARG A 51 10.27 1.99 -1.72
CA ARG A 51 10.42 1.51 -3.08
C ARG A 51 11.56 0.51 -3.22
N ASN A 52 12.73 0.74 -2.60
CA ASN A 52 13.85 -0.21 -2.66
C ASN A 52 13.51 -1.59 -2.07
N VAL A 53 12.59 -1.62 -1.11
CA VAL A 53 12.09 -2.84 -0.48
C VAL A 53 10.98 -3.47 -1.35
N ILE A 54 10.18 -2.65 -2.03
CA ILE A 54 9.03 -3.05 -2.87
C ILE A 54 9.44 -3.51 -4.28
N GLU A 55 10.40 -2.84 -4.92
CA GLU A 55 10.79 -3.03 -6.32
C GLU A 55 11.23 -4.47 -6.65
N PRO A 56 11.96 -5.19 -5.78
CA PRO A 56 12.28 -6.61 -5.99
C PRO A 56 11.07 -7.56 -5.93
N LEU A 57 9.92 -7.10 -5.43
CA LEU A 57 8.69 -7.88 -5.29
C LEU A 57 7.76 -7.76 -6.49
N LEU A 58 8.05 -6.84 -7.41
CA LEU A 58 7.25 -6.60 -8.59
C LEU A 58 7.47 -7.70 -9.62
N PRO A 59 6.45 -8.04 -10.43
CA PRO A 59 6.38 -9.27 -11.22
C PRO A 59 7.36 -9.36 -12.42
N GLU A 60 8.44 -8.57 -12.50
CA GLU A 60 9.36 -8.58 -13.65
C GLU A 60 10.86 -8.68 -13.35
N LEU A 61 11.25 -9.28 -12.22
CA LEU A 61 12.65 -9.75 -12.01
C LEU A 61 12.77 -11.20 -11.53
N VAL A 62 11.69 -11.98 -11.56
CA VAL A 62 11.81 -13.45 -11.44
C VAL A 62 11.96 -14.00 -12.85
N THR A 63 13.20 -14.04 -13.34
CA THR A 63 13.58 -15.06 -14.32
C THR A 63 13.09 -16.40 -13.81
N PHE A 64 12.27 -17.06 -14.63
CA PHE A 64 11.85 -18.46 -14.52
C PHE A 64 12.94 -19.29 -13.82
N GLU A 65 12.76 -19.65 -12.54
CA GLU A 65 13.41 -20.79 -11.85
C GLU A 65 13.25 -20.80 -10.32
N SER A 66 12.79 -19.72 -9.67
CA SER A 66 12.53 -19.78 -8.22
C SER A 66 11.11 -20.28 -7.93
N GLU A 67 10.98 -21.54 -7.53
CA GLU A 67 9.80 -22.14 -6.86
C GLU A 67 9.48 -21.50 -5.49
N SER A 68 9.89 -20.25 -5.24
CA SER A 68 9.37 -19.50 -4.11
C SER A 68 7.91 -19.21 -4.37
N VAL A 69 7.02 -19.90 -3.64
CA VAL A 69 5.59 -19.65 -3.51
C VAL A 69 5.40 -18.25 -2.93
N PHE A 70 5.69 -17.23 -3.72
CA PHE A 70 5.28 -15.88 -3.42
C PHE A 70 3.75 -15.86 -3.55
N PRO A 71 3.04 -15.24 -2.62
CA PRO A 71 1.69 -14.78 -2.91
C PRO A 71 1.82 -13.89 -4.13
N LYS A 72 1.13 -14.26 -5.22
CA LYS A 72 0.99 -13.48 -6.44
C LYS A 72 0.97 -11.99 -6.09
N ASP A 73 1.97 -11.28 -6.60
CA ASP A 73 2.09 -9.82 -6.64
C ASP A 73 1.34 -9.05 -5.53
N ILE A 74 1.88 -9.10 -4.29
CA ILE A 74 1.32 -8.37 -3.14
C ILE A 74 1.08 -6.89 -3.47
N ILE A 75 2.00 -6.30 -4.22
CA ILE A 75 1.98 -4.89 -4.55
C ILE A 75 1.06 -4.64 -5.74
N GLY A 76 1.10 -5.46 -6.80
CA GLY A 76 0.18 -5.36 -7.93
C GLY A 76 -1.28 -5.49 -7.51
N GLU A 77 -1.62 -6.48 -6.67
CA GLU A 77 -2.99 -6.66 -6.15
C GLU A 77 -3.46 -5.53 -5.22
N ASN A 78 -2.57 -4.62 -4.81
CA ASN A 78 -2.87 -3.56 -3.83
C ASN A 78 -2.24 -2.21 -4.21
N ILE A 79 -1.92 -2.00 -5.49
CA ILE A 79 -1.14 -0.84 -5.92
C ILE A 79 -1.94 0.46 -5.74
N GLU A 80 -3.27 0.38 -5.81
CA GLU A 80 -4.17 1.50 -5.50
C GLU A 80 -4.03 1.95 -4.05
N TYR A 81 -3.85 0.99 -3.13
CA TYR A 81 -3.70 1.25 -1.71
C TYR A 81 -2.32 1.82 -1.41
N TYR A 82 -1.28 1.30 -2.08
CA TYR A 82 0.07 1.85 -2.01
C TYR A 82 0.10 3.29 -2.53
N LEU A 83 -0.43 3.55 -3.72
CA LEU A 83 -0.54 4.89 -4.32
C LEU A 83 -1.28 5.85 -3.40
N HIS A 84 -2.43 5.44 -2.85
CA HIS A 84 -3.19 6.27 -1.91
C HIS A 84 -2.37 6.59 -0.65
N SER A 85 -1.61 5.62 -0.13
CA SER A 85 -0.71 5.81 1.01
C SER A 85 0.41 6.80 0.69
N CYS A 86 0.99 6.76 -0.52
CA CYS A 86 1.98 7.72 -0.99
C CYS A 86 1.42 9.16 -1.09
N LEU A 87 0.11 9.32 -1.32
CA LEU A 87 -0.54 10.64 -1.29
C LEU A 87 -0.60 11.22 0.12
N ILE A 88 -0.62 10.40 1.16
CA ILE A 88 -0.62 10.84 2.56
C ILE A 88 0.82 11.08 3.02
N ASN A 89 1.70 10.11 2.78
CA ASN A 89 3.10 10.16 3.15
C ASN A 89 3.98 9.82 1.93
N PRO A 90 4.46 10.83 1.17
CA PRO A 90 5.25 10.62 -0.03
C PRO A 90 6.71 10.33 0.33
N LEU A 91 6.95 9.15 0.95
CA LEU A 91 8.27 8.71 1.41
C LEU A 91 9.33 8.88 0.31
N ASP A 92 9.26 8.03 -0.71
CA ASP A 92 10.18 7.97 -1.85
C ASP A 92 9.47 8.11 -3.20
N ALA A 93 8.16 8.35 -3.19
CA ALA A 93 7.39 8.68 -4.37
C ALA A 93 7.79 10.05 -4.97
N SER A 94 7.77 10.13 -6.29
CA SER A 94 8.04 11.28 -7.11
C SER A 94 7.14 12.44 -6.73
N LYS A 95 7.72 13.48 -6.14
CA LYS A 95 6.99 14.68 -5.70
C LYS A 95 6.15 15.32 -6.82
N PRO A 96 6.65 15.46 -8.06
CA PRO A 96 5.85 16.00 -9.16
C PRO A 96 4.63 15.14 -9.48
N PHE A 97 4.78 13.81 -9.51
CA PHE A 97 3.68 12.90 -9.79
C PHE A 97 2.62 12.96 -8.68
N ILE A 98 3.03 12.85 -7.42
CA ILE A 98 2.13 12.97 -6.26
C ILE A 98 1.40 14.31 -6.25
N ALA A 99 2.09 15.41 -6.53
CA ALA A 99 1.46 16.73 -6.63
C ALA A 99 0.39 16.76 -7.73
N LYS A 100 0.65 16.12 -8.88
CA LYS A 100 -0.33 16.05 -9.97
C LYS A 100 -1.56 15.21 -9.62
N VAL A 101 -1.37 14.08 -8.96
CA VAL A 101 -2.49 13.25 -8.48
C VAL A 101 -3.32 14.01 -7.45
N ARG A 102 -2.68 14.74 -6.52
CA ARG A 102 -3.40 15.60 -5.55
C ARG A 102 -4.21 16.70 -6.23
N GLN A 103 -3.67 17.36 -7.26
CA GLN A 103 -4.42 18.35 -8.06
C GLN A 103 -5.63 17.73 -8.75
N LEU A 104 -5.52 16.49 -9.26
CA LEU A 104 -6.66 15.78 -9.85
C LEU A 104 -7.73 15.47 -8.80
N ILE A 105 -7.34 15.07 -7.59
CA ILE A 105 -8.28 14.83 -6.48
C ILE A 105 -8.99 16.13 -6.11
N GLU A 106 -8.26 17.24 -5.99
CA GLU A 106 -8.82 18.56 -5.70
C GLU A 106 -9.83 18.97 -6.76
N PHE A 107 -9.47 18.87 -8.03
CA PHE A 107 -10.37 19.15 -9.15
C PHE A 107 -11.66 18.31 -9.08
N VAL A 108 -11.55 17.01 -8.86
CA VAL A 108 -12.74 16.13 -8.76
C VAL A 108 -13.60 16.49 -7.54
N CYS A 109 -12.98 16.79 -6.40
CA CYS A 109 -13.72 17.19 -5.19
C CYS A 109 -14.44 18.52 -5.40
N GLU A 110 -13.83 19.49 -6.08
CA GLU A 110 -14.46 20.78 -6.40
C GLU A 110 -15.65 20.59 -7.35
N GLU A 111 -15.47 19.84 -8.44
CA GLU A 111 -16.52 19.54 -9.42
C GLU A 111 -17.70 18.81 -8.80
N GLN A 112 -17.44 17.84 -7.91
CA GLN A 112 -18.47 17.05 -7.21
C GLN A 112 -18.99 17.73 -5.94
N LYS A 113 -18.50 18.92 -5.59
CA LYS A 113 -18.86 19.65 -4.36
C LYS A 113 -18.65 18.83 -3.09
N ILE A 114 -17.59 18.02 -3.05
CA ILE A 114 -17.22 17.19 -1.91
C ILE A 114 -16.48 18.06 -0.90
N VAL A 115 -17.13 18.32 0.24
CA VAL A 115 -16.56 19.15 1.33
C VAL A 115 -16.21 18.32 2.56
N VAL A 116 -16.75 17.12 2.68
CA VAL A 116 -16.57 16.25 3.85
C VAL A 116 -15.28 15.44 3.70
N GLU A 117 -14.42 15.49 4.71
CA GLU A 117 -13.10 14.85 4.70
C GLU A 117 -13.17 13.33 4.46
N ALA A 118 -14.17 12.65 5.02
CA ALA A 118 -14.39 11.23 4.78
C ALA A 118 -14.68 10.94 3.30
N ALA A 119 -15.57 11.73 2.68
CA ALA A 119 -15.91 11.60 1.26
C ALA A 119 -14.71 11.97 0.35
N ARG A 120 -13.85 12.90 0.81
CA ARG A 120 -12.60 13.24 0.11
C ARG A 120 -11.62 12.06 0.08
N ARG A 121 -11.51 11.30 1.18
CA ARG A 121 -10.69 10.07 1.23
C ARG A 121 -11.25 8.99 0.32
N ASP A 122 -12.56 8.79 0.33
CA ASP A 122 -13.22 7.82 -0.57
C ASP A 122 -12.98 8.19 -2.04
N CYS A 123 -13.13 9.48 -2.38
CA CYS A 123 -12.81 10.02 -3.70
C CYS A 123 -11.34 9.79 -4.07
N SER A 124 -10.41 9.99 -3.15
CA SER A 124 -8.98 9.79 -3.37
C SER A 124 -8.66 8.32 -3.66
N SER A 125 -9.25 7.40 -2.89
CA SER A 125 -9.12 5.96 -3.09
C SER A 125 -9.67 5.51 -4.45
N LEU A 126 -10.87 5.98 -4.81
CA LEU A 126 -11.49 5.68 -6.11
C LEU A 126 -10.69 6.25 -7.29
N LEU A 127 -10.14 7.46 -7.16
CA LEU A 127 -9.27 8.02 -8.19
C LEU A 127 -8.00 7.17 -8.35
N CYS A 128 -7.37 6.74 -7.26
CA CYS A 128 -6.19 5.87 -7.31
C CYS A 128 -6.50 4.55 -8.01
N GLN A 129 -7.64 3.91 -7.69
CA GLN A 129 -8.14 2.72 -8.39
C GLN A 129 -8.31 2.96 -9.88
N GLY A 130 -8.95 4.08 -10.26
CA GLY A 130 -9.13 4.46 -11.66
C GLY A 130 -7.81 4.68 -12.39
N LEU A 131 -6.86 5.38 -11.76
CA LEU A 131 -5.53 5.62 -12.32
C LEU A 131 -4.76 4.33 -12.57
N VAL A 132 -4.79 3.39 -11.62
CA VAL A 132 -4.19 2.06 -11.76
C VAL A 132 -4.86 1.31 -12.91
N ALA A 133 -6.18 1.28 -12.97
CA ALA A 133 -6.92 0.60 -14.03
C ALA A 133 -6.65 1.20 -15.44
N MET A 134 -6.42 2.51 -15.52
CA MET A 134 -6.16 3.21 -16.78
C MET A 134 -4.70 3.11 -17.25
N LEU A 135 -3.74 3.26 -16.33
CA LEU A 135 -2.31 3.34 -16.65
C LEU A 135 -1.62 1.99 -16.56
N GLY A 136 -2.20 1.05 -15.80
CA GLY A 136 -1.58 -0.20 -15.42
C GLY A 136 -0.62 -0.04 -14.24
N GLU A 137 -0.51 -1.11 -13.46
CA GLU A 137 0.25 -1.19 -12.21
C GLU A 137 1.71 -0.77 -12.41
N ARG A 138 2.35 -1.31 -13.46
CA ARG A 138 3.75 -1.03 -13.79
C ARG A 138 4.03 0.45 -14.04
N ARG A 139 3.17 1.13 -14.80
CA ARG A 139 3.39 2.56 -15.11
C ARG A 139 3.24 3.44 -13.88
N ILE A 140 2.33 3.08 -12.98
CA ILE A 140 2.18 3.79 -11.70
C ILE A 140 3.47 3.68 -10.90
N ILE A 141 4.04 2.49 -10.80
CA ILE A 141 5.31 2.26 -10.10
C ILE A 141 6.46 3.04 -10.73
N ASP A 142 6.58 3.03 -12.06
CA ASP A 142 7.64 3.78 -12.75
C ASP A 142 7.56 5.30 -12.48
N MET A 143 6.36 5.80 -12.22
CA MET A 143 6.09 7.22 -11.93
C MET A 143 6.16 7.58 -10.44
N LEU A 144 6.14 6.59 -9.54
CA LEU A 144 6.36 6.75 -8.09
C LEU A 144 7.86 6.77 -7.82
#